data_AF-J3K1H4-F1
#
_entry.id   AF-J3K1H4-F1
#
_cell.length_a   1.000
_cell.length_b   1.000
_cell.length_c   1.000
_cell.angle_alpha   90.00
_cell.angle_beta   90.00
_cell.angle_gamma   90.00
#
_symmetry.space_group_name_H-M   'P 1'
#
loop_
_entity.id
_entity.type
_entity.pdbx_description
1 polymer ?
#
loop_
_entity_poly.entity_id
_entity_poly.type
_entity_poly.pdbx_seq_one_letter_code
_entity_poly.pdbx_strand_id
1 'polypeptide(L)'
;MTGLRANSSIDLVEMSRSTEVAASIARRDVLGIVGLLLGLAMVGMAIPAFIPQKEPVGTLVKVGTGSLREKYSSSGNIPGVSVWSVHGKRLGHAVGTKKRVYNGSPVDILVKHYHELGQPLAEYISITNGGIDAICVAYIGMKWNNDVYGWIGDVGGICGADWYYTDTVLKSKGGTPTAQFNPKCIWIDRDRSSGFRTQGISMHITDFDVSGEGRKMQYAKYPETMCSRPRFHAYEYMKTEDDIYIFDPPLEYGPGLVDKDIRKVLVGGKLTEDGRRPYRARRNDDYYRMPRSRPISRRQQKLRSQFKREVLVVSGSPYHKAEELCQSRTSVGPDFVSLSDNLFCDMEHREVWPLCNNGTATHGCFDVEERTMKGGAIGARDSISGRAIPRKSYRTVTNW
;
A
#
# COMPACT_ATOMS: atom_id res chain seq x y z
N MET A 1 16.88 -80.00 13.23
CA MET A 1 16.46 -80.62 14.50
C MET A 1 16.11 -79.50 15.47
N THR A 2 14.89 -79.53 16.02
CA THR A 2 14.39 -78.90 17.28
C THR A 2 14.63 -77.38 17.44
N GLY A 3 13.64 -76.47 17.53
CA GLY A 3 12.22 -76.57 17.87
C GLY A 3 11.99 -76.55 19.39
N LEU A 4 11.52 -75.42 19.95
CA LEU A 4 10.66 -75.19 21.17
C LEU A 4 10.82 -73.70 21.62
N ARG A 5 9.86 -72.77 21.43
CA ARG A 5 8.64 -72.42 22.23
C ARG A 5 8.96 -72.09 23.71
N ALA A 6 8.42 -71.07 24.40
CA ALA A 6 7.11 -70.40 24.35
C ALA A 6 7.14 -69.03 25.11
N ASN A 7 6.42 -68.02 24.63
CA ASN A 7 5.24 -67.31 25.21
C ASN A 7 5.37 -66.53 26.53
N SER A 8 4.99 -65.25 26.47
CA SER A 8 3.79 -64.75 27.18
C SER A 8 3.29 -63.43 26.58
N SER A 9 2.08 -63.48 26.00
CA SER A 9 1.22 -62.36 25.60
C SER A 9 0.35 -61.89 26.78
N ILE A 10 -0.37 -60.77 26.59
CA ILE A 10 -1.57 -60.21 27.28
C ILE A 10 -1.31 -58.71 27.54
N ASP A 11 -2.17 -57.74 27.25
CA ASP A 11 -3.32 -57.58 26.35
C ASP A 11 -3.58 -56.07 26.21
N LEU A 12 -4.33 -55.73 25.16
CA LEU A 12 -4.87 -54.43 24.78
C LEU A 12 -5.91 -53.85 25.79
N VAL A 13 -6.21 -52.55 25.59
CA VAL A 13 -7.50 -51.81 25.77
C VAL A 13 -7.21 -50.47 26.49
N GLU A 14 -7.00 -49.38 25.75
CA GLU A 14 -8.01 -48.39 25.32
C GLU A 14 -8.40 -47.38 26.42
N MET A 15 -7.92 -46.13 26.31
CA MET A 15 -8.74 -44.96 26.62
C MET A 15 -8.15 -43.68 26.03
N SER A 16 -8.79 -43.28 24.93
CA SER A 16 -9.02 -41.94 24.37
C SER A 16 -8.56 -40.69 25.16
N ARG A 17 -8.33 -39.64 24.34
CA ARG A 17 -8.31 -38.18 24.63
C ARG A 17 -6.95 -37.57 24.96
N SER A 18 -6.33 -37.00 23.93
CA SER A 18 -5.86 -35.61 23.94
C SER A 18 -5.66 -35.17 22.49
N THR A 19 -6.74 -34.64 21.94
CA THR A 19 -6.81 -33.87 20.70
C THR A 19 -5.89 -32.64 20.76
N GLU A 20 -5.29 -32.33 19.60
CA GLU A 20 -5.10 -30.98 19.06
C GLU A 20 -4.52 -29.88 19.97
N VAL A 21 -3.20 -29.67 19.96
CA VAL A 21 -2.62 -28.31 19.92
C VAL A 21 -1.22 -28.35 19.30
N ALA A 22 -1.09 -28.34 17.97
CA ALA A 22 0.16 -27.91 17.29
C ALA A 22 -0.01 -27.82 15.76
N ALA A 23 -1.01 -27.09 15.28
CA ALA A 23 -1.07 -26.68 13.88
C ALA A 23 -1.64 -25.26 13.77
N SER A 24 -0.88 -24.29 14.27
CA SER A 24 -1.14 -22.87 14.02
C SER A 24 0.17 -22.09 14.14
N ILE A 25 1.06 -22.30 13.18
CA ILE A 25 2.18 -21.39 12.93
C ILE A 25 2.19 -21.06 11.43
N ALA A 26 1.84 -19.79 11.15
CA ALA A 26 2.18 -19.02 9.97
C ALA A 26 1.75 -19.54 8.57
N ARG A 27 0.46 -19.39 8.25
CA ARG A 27 0.08 -18.84 6.93
C ARG A 27 -0.23 -17.35 7.13
N ARG A 28 0.81 -16.52 7.15
CA ARG A 28 0.70 -15.08 6.93
C ARG A 28 1.78 -14.69 5.92
N ASP A 29 1.33 -14.07 4.83
CA ASP A 29 2.08 -13.10 4.03
C ASP A 29 3.28 -13.56 3.19
N VAL A 30 3.26 -14.73 2.56
CA VAL A 30 4.29 -15.05 1.54
C VAL A 30 4.08 -14.23 0.25
N LEU A 31 2.83 -13.96 -0.17
CA LEU A 31 2.56 -13.21 -1.41
C LEU A 31 2.85 -11.71 -1.29
N GLY A 32 2.51 -11.07 -0.16
CA GLY A 32 2.77 -9.64 0.05
C GLY A 32 4.27 -9.31 0.11
N ILE A 33 5.09 -10.20 0.68
CA ILE A 33 6.54 -10.04 0.75
C ILE A 33 7.17 -10.17 -0.65
N VAL A 34 6.68 -11.09 -1.49
CA VAL A 34 7.19 -11.23 -2.87
C VAL A 34 6.87 -10.00 -3.71
N GLY A 35 5.65 -9.46 -3.62
CA GLY A 35 5.27 -8.21 -4.29
C GLY A 35 6.12 -7.02 -3.82
N LEU A 36 6.37 -6.92 -2.50
CA LEU A 36 7.25 -5.89 -1.94
C LEU A 36 8.70 -6.04 -2.42
N LEU A 37 9.27 -7.25 -2.38
CA LEU A 37 10.65 -7.50 -2.80
C LEU A 37 10.86 -7.15 -4.27
N LEU A 38 9.92 -7.55 -5.13
CA LEU A 38 9.92 -7.18 -6.54
C LEU A 38 9.77 -5.67 -6.72
N GLY A 39 8.80 -5.04 -6.03
CA GLY A 39 8.59 -3.59 -6.09
C GLY A 39 9.81 -2.80 -5.65
N LEU A 40 10.44 -3.18 -4.53
CA LEU A 40 11.66 -2.56 -4.02
C LEU A 40 12.82 -2.75 -5.01
N ALA A 41 13.07 -3.95 -5.52
CA ALA A 41 14.11 -4.17 -6.53
C ALA A 41 13.92 -3.28 -7.77
N MET A 42 12.68 -3.05 -8.17
CA MET A 42 12.33 -2.17 -9.29
C MET A 42 12.56 -0.69 -8.99
N VAL A 43 12.32 -0.22 -7.75
CA VAL A 43 12.62 1.17 -7.36
C VAL A 43 14.10 1.50 -7.52
N GLY A 44 14.99 0.62 -7.03
CA GLY A 44 16.44 0.82 -7.13
C GLY A 44 16.96 0.89 -8.58
N MET A 45 16.31 0.19 -9.51
CA MET A 45 16.70 0.17 -10.94
C MET A 45 15.92 1.16 -11.82
N ALA A 46 14.75 1.63 -11.40
CA ALA A 46 13.90 2.55 -12.16
C ALA A 46 14.15 4.03 -11.85
N ILE A 47 15.09 4.32 -10.92
CA ILE A 47 15.56 5.67 -10.61
C ILE A 47 15.72 6.52 -11.87
N PRO A 48 16.34 6.05 -12.99
CA PRO A 48 16.58 6.89 -14.15
C PRO A 48 15.37 7.10 -15.08
N ALA A 49 14.30 6.30 -14.98
CA ALA A 49 13.11 6.41 -15.82
C ALA A 49 12.10 7.44 -15.29
N PHE A 50 12.11 7.69 -13.98
CA PHE A 50 11.22 8.64 -13.32
C PHE A 50 11.88 10.00 -12.99
N ILE A 51 13.14 10.21 -13.42
CA ILE A 51 13.89 11.44 -13.18
C ILE A 51 13.22 12.66 -13.84
N PRO A 52 13.06 13.77 -13.10
CA PRO A 52 12.77 15.06 -13.68
C PRO A 52 13.99 15.69 -14.40
N GLN A 53 13.80 16.16 -15.64
CA GLN A 53 14.89 16.52 -16.56
C GLN A 53 15.57 17.88 -16.28
N LYS A 54 14.92 18.80 -15.56
CA LYS A 54 15.43 20.17 -15.34
C LYS A 54 16.32 20.22 -14.10
N GLU A 55 17.46 20.92 -14.16
CA GLU A 55 18.27 21.27 -12.98
C GLU A 55 17.68 22.51 -12.31
N PRO A 56 16.97 22.37 -11.18
CA PRO A 56 16.38 23.50 -10.51
C PRO A 56 17.29 24.00 -9.39
N VAL A 57 17.19 25.29 -9.08
CA VAL A 57 17.54 25.82 -7.76
C VAL A 57 16.42 25.41 -6.79
N GLY A 58 16.33 24.10 -6.48
CA GLY A 58 15.24 23.50 -5.71
C GLY A 58 15.15 21.97 -5.87
N THR A 59 14.34 21.34 -5.03
CA THR A 59 14.07 19.89 -5.13
C THR A 59 12.93 19.65 -6.11
N LEU A 60 13.13 18.79 -7.10
CA LEU A 60 12.09 18.44 -8.06
C LEU A 60 11.47 17.10 -7.70
N VAL A 61 10.16 17.11 -7.47
CA VAL A 61 9.40 15.95 -7.02
C VAL A 61 8.40 15.55 -8.09
N LYS A 62 8.49 14.31 -8.55
CA LYS A 62 7.51 13.70 -9.45
C LYS A 62 6.56 12.84 -8.63
N VAL A 63 5.27 13.13 -8.73
CA VAL A 63 4.21 12.33 -8.10
C VAL A 63 3.45 11.58 -9.20
N GLY A 64 3.56 10.26 -9.19
CA GLY A 64 2.85 9.37 -10.10
C GLY A 64 1.52 8.94 -9.53
N THR A 65 0.44 9.13 -10.28
CA THR A 65 -0.88 8.62 -9.89
C THR A 65 -1.07 7.16 -10.30
N GLY A 66 -1.90 6.45 -9.52
CA GLY A 66 -2.41 5.14 -9.92
C GLY A 66 -3.24 5.26 -11.20
N SER A 67 -3.23 4.22 -12.03
CA SER A 67 -4.14 4.09 -13.17
C SER A 67 -5.25 3.11 -12.85
N LEU A 68 -6.51 3.54 -12.92
CA LEU A 68 -7.63 2.60 -12.96
C LEU A 68 -8.31 2.59 -14.35
N ARG A 69 -7.58 2.98 -15.43
CA ARG A 69 -7.99 3.15 -16.86
C ARG A 69 -9.35 3.83 -17.18
N GLU A 70 -10.14 4.21 -16.19
CA GLU A 70 -11.39 4.98 -16.30
C GLU A 70 -11.17 6.48 -16.22
N LYS A 71 -12.04 7.27 -16.84
CA LYS A 71 -11.89 8.73 -16.82
C LYS A 71 -12.08 9.26 -15.38
N TYR A 72 -11.00 9.79 -14.80
CA TYR A 72 -10.94 10.39 -13.45
C TYR A 72 -11.07 9.44 -12.25
N SER A 73 -10.77 8.15 -12.40
CA SER A 73 -10.99 7.16 -11.34
C SER A 73 -9.98 7.22 -10.19
N SER A 74 -8.74 7.63 -10.46
CA SER A 74 -7.64 7.81 -9.48
C SER A 74 -6.96 9.18 -9.57
N SER A 75 -7.46 10.04 -10.46
CA SER A 75 -7.07 11.46 -10.53
C SER A 75 -7.49 12.18 -9.26
N GLY A 76 -6.70 13.17 -8.85
CA GLY A 76 -7.06 14.05 -7.75
C GLY A 76 -6.37 15.40 -7.89
N ASN A 77 -6.47 16.22 -6.84
CA ASN A 77 -5.81 17.51 -6.83
C ASN A 77 -4.27 17.40 -6.83
N ILE A 78 -3.59 18.33 -7.50
CA ILE A 78 -2.11 18.41 -7.47
C ILE A 78 -1.67 18.56 -6.01
N PRO A 79 -0.87 17.63 -5.47
CA PRO A 79 -0.55 17.61 -4.06
C PRO A 79 0.37 18.76 -3.65
N GLY A 80 0.36 19.10 -2.36
CA GLY A 80 1.38 19.93 -1.74
C GLY A 80 2.58 19.08 -1.31
N VAL A 81 3.77 19.67 -1.37
CA VAL A 81 5.05 19.00 -1.06
C VAL A 81 5.87 19.86 -0.13
N SER A 82 6.46 19.24 0.91
CA SER A 82 7.45 19.89 1.78
C SER A 82 8.67 19.02 1.93
N VAL A 83 9.84 19.63 2.09
CA VAL A 83 11.13 18.93 2.21
C VAL A 83 11.99 19.47 3.36
N TRP A 84 12.71 18.57 4.03
CA TRP A 84 13.56 18.86 5.18
C TRP A 84 14.92 18.16 5.07
N SER A 85 15.92 18.72 5.76
CA SER A 85 17.21 18.07 5.95
C SER A 85 17.14 16.90 6.94
N VAL A 86 18.22 16.13 7.03
CA VAL A 86 18.33 15.01 7.99
C VAL A 86 18.12 15.42 9.45
N HIS A 87 18.44 16.68 9.79
CA HIS A 87 18.27 17.25 11.13
C HIS A 87 16.93 17.97 11.33
N GLY A 88 16.02 17.89 10.36
CA GLY A 88 14.67 18.45 10.49
C GLY A 88 14.57 19.94 10.20
N LYS A 89 15.61 20.55 9.63
CA LYS A 89 15.52 21.93 9.12
C LYS A 89 14.69 21.93 7.84
N ARG A 90 13.62 22.71 7.81
CA ARG A 90 12.78 22.86 6.61
C ARG A 90 13.54 23.59 5.51
N LEU A 91 13.64 22.95 4.34
CA LEU A 91 14.36 23.50 3.19
C LEU A 91 13.42 24.26 2.25
N GLY A 92 12.17 23.81 2.11
CA GLY A 92 11.16 24.48 1.29
C GLY A 92 9.81 23.78 1.30
N HIS A 93 8.83 24.41 0.67
CA HIS A 93 7.54 23.78 0.36
C HIS A 93 6.92 24.35 -0.91
N ALA A 94 6.05 23.56 -1.52
CA ALA A 94 5.16 23.93 -2.61
C ALA A 94 3.72 23.60 -2.20
N VAL A 95 2.87 24.62 -2.08
CA VAL A 95 1.46 24.43 -1.71
C VAL A 95 0.72 23.73 -2.86
N GLY A 96 -0.08 22.73 -2.52
CA GLY A 96 -0.91 22.02 -3.50
C GLY A 96 -1.98 22.93 -4.14
N THR A 97 -2.58 22.46 -5.23
CA THR A 97 -3.53 23.27 -6.01
C THR A 97 -4.84 22.55 -6.27
N LYS A 98 -5.90 23.31 -6.56
CA LYS A 98 -7.19 22.77 -7.00
C LYS A 98 -7.17 22.22 -8.44
N LYS A 99 -6.06 22.33 -9.17
CA LYS A 99 -5.92 21.68 -10.49
C LYS A 99 -5.84 20.17 -10.28
N ARG A 100 -6.18 19.39 -11.32
CA ARG A 100 -6.22 17.93 -11.25
C ARG A 100 -5.01 17.31 -11.95
N VAL A 101 -4.47 16.24 -11.37
CA VAL A 101 -3.57 15.31 -12.05
C VAL A 101 -4.42 14.29 -12.77
N TYR A 102 -4.19 14.07 -14.07
CA TYR A 102 -4.95 13.09 -14.83
C TYR A 102 -4.65 11.65 -14.38
N ASN A 103 -5.62 10.77 -14.57
CA ASN A 103 -5.51 9.34 -14.27
C ASN A 103 -4.24 8.74 -14.92
N GLY A 104 -3.46 7.97 -14.15
CA GLY A 104 -2.22 7.32 -14.60
C GLY A 104 -1.09 8.27 -15.02
N SER A 105 -1.27 9.58 -14.84
CA SER A 105 -0.31 10.59 -15.29
C SER A 105 0.55 11.07 -14.12
N PRO A 106 1.86 11.32 -14.33
CA PRO A 106 2.68 11.98 -13.33
C PRO A 106 2.48 13.50 -13.35
N VAL A 107 2.81 14.15 -12.24
CA VAL A 107 2.99 15.60 -12.14
C VAL A 107 4.35 15.92 -11.52
N ASP A 108 5.05 16.89 -12.11
CA ASP A 108 6.30 17.42 -11.58
C ASP A 108 6.03 18.67 -10.74
N ILE A 109 6.56 18.69 -9.52
CA ILE A 109 6.38 19.76 -8.54
C ILE A 109 7.77 20.24 -8.13
N LEU A 110 8.07 21.50 -8.45
CA LEU A 110 9.31 22.14 -8.02
C LEU A 110 9.13 22.75 -6.64
N VAL A 111 9.87 22.24 -5.66
CA VAL A 111 10.00 22.83 -4.34
C VAL A 111 11.20 23.78 -4.34
N LYS A 112 10.93 25.08 -4.39
CA LYS A 112 11.97 26.10 -4.22
C LYS A 112 12.48 26.06 -2.78
N HIS A 113 13.80 26.08 -2.63
CA HIS A 113 14.40 26.16 -1.30
C HIS A 113 14.38 27.60 -0.80
N TYR A 114 14.24 27.79 0.50
CA TYR A 114 14.27 29.11 1.13
C TYR A 114 15.64 29.78 1.05
N HIS A 115 16.71 28.99 0.85
CA HIS A 115 18.09 29.46 0.75
C HIS A 115 18.81 28.74 -0.38
N GLU A 116 19.58 29.48 -1.20
CA GLU A 116 20.04 29.00 -2.52
C GLU A 116 21.43 28.30 -2.52
N LEU A 117 22.28 28.48 -1.51
CA LEU A 117 23.68 27.99 -1.53
C LEU A 117 24.02 27.15 -0.28
N GLY A 118 24.68 26.00 -0.50
CA GLY A 118 25.26 25.15 0.54
C GLY A 118 24.28 24.42 1.46
N GLN A 119 22.99 24.33 1.10
CA GLN A 119 22.01 23.63 1.94
C GLN A 119 22.27 22.11 1.96
N PRO A 120 22.00 21.45 3.10
CA PRO A 120 22.08 20.00 3.21
C PRO A 120 21.08 19.32 2.26
N LEU A 121 21.37 18.07 1.91
CA LEU A 121 20.49 17.20 1.13
C LEU A 121 19.07 17.19 1.74
N ALA A 122 18.06 17.29 0.87
CA ALA A 122 16.68 17.02 1.25
C ALA A 122 16.52 15.51 1.44
N GLU A 123 16.38 15.06 2.69
CA GLU A 123 16.27 13.62 3.02
C GLU A 123 14.88 13.23 3.51
N TYR A 124 14.10 14.19 4.02
CA TYR A 124 12.72 13.97 4.37
C TYR A 124 11.79 14.74 3.42
N ILE A 125 10.66 14.12 3.12
CA ILE A 125 9.62 14.67 2.26
C ILE A 125 8.24 14.39 2.85
N SER A 126 7.29 15.30 2.62
CA SER A 126 5.88 15.04 2.83
C SER A 126 5.06 15.38 1.59
N ILE A 127 3.98 14.63 1.40
CA ILE A 127 3.01 14.82 0.32
C ILE A 127 1.62 14.93 0.96
N THR A 128 0.86 15.96 0.58
CA THR A 128 -0.50 16.20 1.09
C THR A 128 -1.45 16.49 -0.06
N ASN A 129 -2.74 16.20 0.08
CA ASN A 129 -3.70 16.52 -0.97
C ASN A 129 -3.90 18.04 -1.09
N GLY A 130 -3.77 18.57 -2.32
CA GLY A 130 -3.79 20.02 -2.56
C GLY A 130 -5.18 20.68 -2.60
N GLY A 131 -6.26 19.90 -2.50
CA GLY A 131 -7.62 20.40 -2.57
C GLY A 131 -8.60 19.51 -1.82
N ILE A 132 -9.67 19.10 -2.50
CA ILE A 132 -10.76 18.27 -1.94
C ILE A 132 -10.95 16.97 -2.73
N ASP A 133 -10.33 16.86 -3.90
CA ASP A 133 -10.43 15.69 -4.77
C ASP A 133 -9.32 14.71 -4.44
N ALA A 134 -9.69 13.56 -3.87
CA ALA A 134 -8.79 12.51 -3.45
C ALA A 134 -7.88 12.04 -4.59
N ILE A 135 -6.60 11.80 -4.30
CA ILE A 135 -5.60 11.32 -5.27
C ILE A 135 -5.08 9.95 -4.84
N CYS A 136 -4.91 9.02 -5.79
CA CYS A 136 -4.22 7.76 -5.51
C CYS A 136 -2.77 7.86 -5.96
N VAL A 137 -1.83 7.90 -5.02
CA VAL A 137 -0.40 8.05 -5.29
C VAL A 137 0.26 6.67 -5.40
N ALA A 138 0.76 6.34 -6.59
CA ALA A 138 1.39 5.04 -6.88
C ALA A 138 2.90 5.06 -6.66
N TYR A 139 3.56 6.17 -6.98
CA TYR A 139 4.99 6.34 -6.75
C TYR A 139 5.36 7.81 -6.56
N ILE A 140 6.51 8.03 -5.94
CA ILE A 140 7.13 9.34 -5.78
C ILE A 140 8.58 9.21 -6.24
N GLY A 141 9.02 10.11 -7.10
CA GLY A 141 10.43 10.30 -7.44
C GLY A 141 10.89 11.67 -6.96
N MET A 142 12.06 11.74 -6.34
CA MET A 142 12.66 13.00 -5.90
C MET A 142 14.04 13.15 -6.51
N LYS A 143 14.33 14.34 -7.05
CA LYS A 143 15.67 14.72 -7.53
C LYS A 143 16.13 15.98 -6.81
N TRP A 144 17.35 15.93 -6.30
CA TRP A 144 18.08 17.08 -5.78
C TRP A 144 19.54 16.96 -6.21
N ASN A 145 20.07 17.98 -6.90
CA ASN A 145 21.37 17.90 -7.56
C ASN A 145 21.48 16.64 -8.43
N ASN A 146 22.48 15.78 -8.15
CA ASN A 146 22.71 14.51 -8.84
C ASN A 146 22.03 13.32 -8.17
N ASP A 147 21.48 13.52 -6.96
CA ASP A 147 20.86 12.45 -6.19
C ASP A 147 19.39 12.28 -6.56
N VAL A 148 18.97 11.02 -6.67
CA VAL A 148 17.61 10.65 -7.02
C VAL A 148 17.14 9.54 -6.11
N TYR A 149 15.94 9.71 -5.57
CA TYR A 149 15.30 8.76 -4.66
C TYR A 149 13.90 8.41 -5.16
N GLY A 150 13.42 7.23 -4.76
CA GLY A 150 12.13 6.70 -5.17
C GLY A 150 11.37 6.06 -4.02
N TRP A 151 10.05 6.13 -4.10
CA TRP A 151 9.13 5.47 -3.19
C TRP A 151 7.93 4.92 -3.96
N ILE A 152 7.34 3.81 -3.51
CA ILE A 152 6.17 3.16 -4.12
C ILE A 152 5.05 2.94 -3.10
N GLY A 153 3.81 2.94 -3.59
CA GLY A 153 2.62 2.83 -2.75
C GLY A 153 2.48 1.52 -1.99
N ASP A 154 3.20 0.47 -2.38
CA ASP A 154 3.27 -0.81 -1.65
C ASP A 154 3.74 -0.61 -0.21
N VAL A 155 4.73 0.24 0.03
CA VAL A 155 5.20 0.61 1.37
C VAL A 155 4.03 1.19 2.17
N GLY A 156 3.26 2.10 1.57
CA GLY A 156 2.13 2.72 2.24
C GLY A 156 1.01 1.74 2.55
N GLY A 157 0.72 0.80 1.64
CA GLY A 157 -0.24 -0.27 1.86
C GLY A 157 0.15 -1.19 3.03
N ILE A 158 1.43 -1.58 3.11
CA ILE A 158 1.98 -2.36 4.22
C ILE A 158 1.91 -1.58 5.53
N CYS A 159 2.24 -0.29 5.50
CA CYS A 159 2.15 0.60 6.64
C CYS A 159 0.72 1.08 6.94
N GLY A 160 -0.30 0.39 6.41
CA GLY A 160 -1.70 0.55 6.81
C GLY A 160 -2.40 1.79 6.29
N ALA A 161 -1.83 2.49 5.31
CA ALA A 161 -2.53 3.53 4.56
C ALA A 161 -3.71 2.93 3.78
N ASP A 162 -4.67 3.76 3.39
CA ASP A 162 -5.75 3.32 2.50
C ASP A 162 -5.20 3.12 1.11
N TRP A 163 -5.41 1.95 0.51
CA TRP A 163 -4.74 1.57 -0.74
C TRP A 163 -5.66 0.88 -1.75
N TYR A 164 -5.23 0.80 -3.00
CA TYR A 164 -5.83 -0.01 -4.05
C TYR A 164 -4.79 -0.46 -5.08
N TYR A 165 -5.08 -1.50 -5.86
CA TYR A 165 -4.22 -1.88 -6.99
C TYR A 165 -4.27 -0.84 -8.10
N THR A 166 -3.27 -0.87 -8.99
CA THR A 166 -3.24 0.01 -10.13
C THR A 166 -2.71 -0.69 -11.36
N ASP A 167 -3.09 -0.19 -12.52
CA ASP A 167 -2.48 -0.54 -13.79
C ASP A 167 -1.29 0.38 -14.15
N THR A 168 -0.83 1.22 -13.21
CA THR A 168 0.39 2.00 -13.44
C THR A 168 1.55 1.04 -13.55
N VAL A 169 2.28 1.06 -14.67
CA VAL A 169 3.44 0.17 -14.87
C VAL A 169 4.73 0.92 -14.58
N LEU A 170 5.51 0.41 -13.63
CA LEU A 170 6.89 0.82 -13.44
C LEU A 170 7.82 -0.12 -14.21
N LYS A 171 8.71 0.47 -15.02
CA LYS A 171 9.71 -0.25 -15.81
C LYS A 171 11.10 0.03 -15.24
N SER A 172 11.88 -1.02 -15.03
CA SER A 172 13.29 -0.92 -14.66
C SER A 172 14.11 -0.51 -15.88
N LYS A 173 15.07 0.40 -15.72
CA LYS A 173 15.95 0.79 -16.83
C LYS A 173 17.08 -0.24 -16.93
N GLY A 174 17.20 -0.90 -18.08
CA GLY A 174 18.23 -1.92 -18.33
C GLY A 174 17.84 -3.36 -17.95
N GLY A 175 16.62 -3.57 -17.42
CA GLY A 175 16.06 -4.90 -17.24
C GLY A 175 15.48 -5.48 -18.54
N THR A 176 15.40 -6.81 -18.61
CA THR A 176 14.62 -7.51 -19.66
C THR A 176 13.17 -7.01 -19.67
N PRO A 177 12.43 -7.08 -20.80
CA PRO A 177 11.02 -6.66 -20.92
C PRO A 177 10.05 -7.24 -19.88
N THR A 178 10.47 -8.28 -19.16
CA THR A 178 9.79 -9.00 -18.08
C THR A 178 9.85 -8.30 -16.71
N ALA A 179 10.69 -7.28 -16.52
CA ALA A 179 10.73 -6.50 -15.29
C ALA A 179 9.71 -5.35 -15.36
N GLN A 180 8.42 -5.68 -15.29
CA GLN A 180 7.33 -4.72 -15.16
C GLN A 180 6.65 -4.95 -13.81
N PHE A 181 6.39 -3.87 -13.08
CA PHE A 181 5.76 -3.94 -11.77
C PHE A 181 4.61 -2.94 -11.68
N ASN A 182 3.48 -3.40 -11.16
CA ASN A 182 2.30 -2.59 -10.91
C ASN A 182 2.21 -2.29 -9.40
N PRO A 183 2.69 -1.12 -8.94
CA PRO A 183 2.61 -0.79 -7.53
C PRO A 183 1.17 -0.62 -7.09
N LYS A 184 0.94 -0.87 -5.81
CA LYS A 184 -0.24 -0.34 -5.11
C LYS A 184 -0.19 1.18 -5.13
N CYS A 185 -1.34 1.83 -5.08
CA CYS A 185 -1.41 3.25 -4.76
C CYS A 185 -2.08 3.48 -3.42
N ILE A 186 -1.73 4.60 -2.79
CA ILE A 186 -2.37 5.04 -1.55
C ILE A 186 -3.26 6.25 -1.80
N TRP A 187 -4.44 6.24 -1.18
CA TRP A 187 -5.38 7.35 -1.25
C TRP A 187 -4.98 8.46 -0.29
N ILE A 188 -4.92 9.69 -0.79
CA ILE A 188 -4.74 10.90 0.00
C ILE A 188 -5.91 11.84 -0.27
N ASP A 189 -6.69 12.16 0.76
CA ASP A 189 -7.93 12.92 0.69
C ASP A 189 -8.04 13.89 1.87
N ARG A 190 -7.91 15.19 1.58
CA ARG A 190 -7.88 16.24 2.59
C ARG A 190 -9.24 16.45 3.27
N ASP A 191 -10.34 16.35 2.54
CA ASP A 191 -11.67 16.65 3.08
C ASP A 191 -12.43 15.40 3.56
N ARG A 192 -11.88 14.22 3.28
CA ARG A 192 -12.41 12.90 3.67
C ARG A 192 -13.78 12.63 3.06
N SER A 193 -14.13 13.31 1.98
CA SER A 193 -15.39 13.14 1.25
C SER A 193 -15.60 11.69 0.80
N SER A 194 -14.51 10.98 0.51
CA SER A 194 -14.53 9.58 0.06
C SER A 194 -14.35 8.56 1.20
N GLY A 195 -14.27 9.03 2.45
CA GLY A 195 -14.07 8.18 3.61
C GLY A 195 -12.65 7.61 3.73
N PHE A 196 -11.67 8.17 3.03
CA PHE A 196 -10.27 7.84 3.24
C PHE A 196 -9.75 8.48 4.55
N ARG A 197 -8.79 7.81 5.18
CA ARG A 197 -8.18 8.23 6.46
C ARG A 197 -7.05 9.21 6.25
N THR A 198 -6.24 8.97 5.22
CA THR A 198 -4.96 9.66 5.00
C THR A 198 -5.16 11.02 4.34
N GLN A 199 -4.69 12.09 4.97
CA GLN A 199 -4.64 13.44 4.41
C GLN A 199 -3.26 13.82 3.87
N GLY A 200 -2.23 13.13 4.35
CA GLY A 200 -0.87 13.27 3.86
C GLY A 200 0.02 12.13 4.33
N ILE A 201 1.20 12.06 3.75
CA ILE A 201 2.24 11.10 4.12
C ILE A 201 3.55 11.86 4.35
N SER A 202 4.40 11.32 5.21
CA SER A 202 5.82 11.72 5.30
C SER A 202 6.72 10.52 5.19
N MET A 203 7.95 10.75 4.75
CA MET A 203 8.97 9.73 4.73
C MET A 203 10.38 10.30 4.80
N HIS A 204 11.29 9.51 5.35
CA HIS A 204 12.72 9.63 5.11
C HIS A 204 13.02 8.92 3.78
N ILE A 205 13.10 9.66 2.68
CA ILE A 205 13.04 9.07 1.34
C ILE A 205 14.30 8.28 0.99
N THR A 206 15.43 8.61 1.61
CA THR A 206 16.71 7.89 1.45
C THR A 206 16.66 6.48 2.05
N ASP A 207 15.74 6.20 2.99
CA ASP A 207 15.50 4.86 3.53
C ASP A 207 14.84 3.92 2.54
N PHE A 208 14.31 4.43 1.43
CA PHE A 208 13.71 3.62 0.37
C PHE A 208 14.64 3.43 -0.83
N ASP A 209 15.91 3.83 -0.70
CA ASP A 209 16.96 3.34 -1.58
C ASP A 209 17.25 1.87 -1.25
N VAL A 210 16.81 1.02 -2.18
CA VAL A 210 16.94 -0.43 -2.15
C VAL A 210 17.72 -0.89 -3.38
N SER A 211 18.65 -0.09 -3.87
CA SER A 211 19.60 -0.50 -4.92
C SER A 211 20.45 -1.71 -4.48
N GLY A 212 20.77 -1.82 -3.19
CA GLY A 212 21.49 -2.95 -2.60
C GLY A 212 20.59 -4.07 -2.04
N GLU A 213 21.09 -5.31 -2.05
CA GLU A 213 20.36 -6.50 -1.54
C GLU A 213 20.16 -6.50 -0.02
N GLY A 214 21.07 -5.88 0.74
CA GLY A 214 21.02 -5.87 2.21
C GLY A 214 19.70 -5.29 2.75
N ARG A 215 19.37 -4.07 2.36
CA ARG A 215 18.14 -3.40 2.80
C ARG A 215 16.87 -4.10 2.27
N LYS A 216 16.88 -4.61 1.04
CA LYS A 216 15.76 -5.43 0.51
C LYS A 216 15.46 -6.62 1.42
N MET A 217 16.49 -7.38 1.79
CA MET A 217 16.34 -8.53 2.69
C MET A 217 15.86 -8.10 4.09
N GLN A 218 16.34 -6.97 4.60
CA GLN A 218 15.86 -6.45 5.88
C GLN A 218 14.36 -6.14 5.85
N TYR A 219 13.88 -5.44 4.82
CA TYR A 219 12.45 -5.11 4.69
C TYR A 219 11.56 -6.31 4.41
N ALA A 220 12.09 -7.36 3.76
CA ALA A 220 11.38 -8.63 3.66
C ALA A 220 11.27 -9.37 5.00
N LYS A 221 12.32 -9.30 5.83
CA LYS A 221 12.36 -9.99 7.12
C LYS A 221 11.61 -9.24 8.23
N TYR A 222 11.71 -7.91 8.22
CA TYR A 222 11.17 -7.01 9.24
C TYR A 222 10.41 -5.85 8.58
N PRO A 223 9.27 -6.11 7.91
CA PRO A 223 8.53 -5.09 7.16
C PRO A 223 8.05 -3.92 8.02
N GLU A 224 7.83 -4.15 9.32
CA GLU A 224 7.47 -3.11 10.29
C GLU A 224 8.53 -2.02 10.42
N THR A 225 9.79 -2.32 10.10
CA THR A 225 10.89 -1.35 10.11
C THR A 225 10.74 -0.29 9.03
N MET A 226 9.87 -0.46 8.04
CA MET A 226 9.52 0.61 7.11
C MET A 226 8.51 1.60 7.70
N CYS A 227 7.76 1.23 8.74
CA CYS A 227 6.53 1.91 9.15
C CYS A 227 6.64 2.75 10.43
N SER A 228 7.86 3.08 10.86
CA SER A 228 8.05 4.03 11.96
C SER A 228 7.75 5.45 11.52
N ARG A 229 7.30 6.30 12.44
CA ARG A 229 6.87 7.67 12.10
C ARG A 229 7.90 8.50 11.36
N PRO A 230 9.18 8.48 11.76
CA PRO A 230 10.22 9.15 11.01
C PRO A 230 10.45 8.56 9.61
N ARG A 231 10.38 7.23 9.47
CA ARG A 231 10.70 6.59 8.19
C ARG A 231 9.59 6.66 7.18
N PHE A 232 8.39 6.21 7.53
CA PHE A 232 7.18 6.40 6.72
C PHE A 232 5.95 6.45 7.61
N HIS A 233 5.12 7.47 7.38
CA HIS A 233 3.87 7.60 8.10
C HIS A 233 2.76 8.18 7.22
N ALA A 234 1.57 7.60 7.34
CA ALA A 234 0.35 8.13 6.76
C ALA A 234 -0.46 8.85 7.83
N TYR A 235 -0.57 10.17 7.70
CA TYR A 235 -1.22 11.04 8.67
C TYR A 235 -2.72 11.14 8.39
N GLU A 236 -3.50 10.96 9.45
CA GLU A 236 -4.94 11.21 9.42
C GLU A 236 -5.27 12.69 9.15
N TYR A 237 -4.44 13.60 9.64
CA TYR A 237 -4.61 15.03 9.46
C TYR A 237 -3.25 15.65 9.17
N MET A 238 -3.13 16.27 8.01
CA MET A 238 -1.89 16.91 7.59
C MET A 238 -2.17 17.97 6.54
N LYS A 239 -1.50 19.11 6.67
CA LYS A 239 -1.41 20.17 5.67
C LYS A 239 0.03 20.28 5.20
N THR A 240 0.24 20.89 4.03
CA THR A 240 1.59 21.12 3.47
C THR A 240 2.51 21.80 4.47
N GLU A 241 1.98 22.74 5.25
CA GLU A 241 2.74 23.58 6.19
C GLU A 241 3.07 22.86 7.50
N ASP A 242 2.44 21.72 7.79
CA ASP A 242 2.64 20.97 9.03
C ASP A 242 4.02 20.29 9.07
N ASP A 243 4.54 20.14 10.29
CA ASP A 243 5.78 19.46 10.60
C ASP A 243 5.68 17.94 10.50
N ILE A 244 6.84 17.30 10.40
CA ILE A 244 6.97 15.85 10.37
C ILE A 244 7.80 15.36 11.56
N TYR A 245 7.82 14.04 11.73
CA TYR A 245 8.71 13.39 12.68
C TYR A 245 9.97 12.95 11.94
N ILE A 246 11.11 13.10 12.60
CA ILE A 246 12.43 12.72 12.12
C ILE A 246 13.14 11.83 13.15
N PHE A 247 14.19 11.14 12.73
CA PHE A 247 15.11 10.46 13.62
C PHE A 247 16.03 11.49 14.28
N ASP A 248 16.09 11.47 15.62
CA ASP A 248 17.03 12.27 16.40
C ASP A 248 17.65 11.40 17.52
N PRO A 249 18.94 11.03 17.43
CA PRO A 249 19.87 11.36 16.35
C PRO A 249 19.51 10.67 15.01
N PRO A 250 20.05 11.13 13.87
CA PRO A 250 19.94 10.43 12.59
C PRO A 250 20.36 8.96 12.67
N LEU A 251 19.78 8.12 11.81
CA LEU A 251 20.12 6.70 11.76
C LEU A 251 21.52 6.47 11.19
N GLU A 252 22.15 5.39 11.67
CA GLU A 252 23.39 4.88 11.13
C GLU A 252 23.12 3.61 10.32
N TYR A 253 23.76 3.49 9.16
CA TYR A 253 23.61 2.34 8.28
C TYR A 253 24.91 1.56 8.16
N GLY A 254 24.80 0.23 8.14
CA GLY A 254 25.90 -0.68 7.82
C GLY A 254 26.06 -0.89 6.31
N PRO A 255 26.91 -1.86 5.92
CA PRO A 255 27.07 -2.26 4.53
C PRO A 255 25.73 -2.61 3.88
N GLY A 256 25.52 -2.18 2.63
CA GLY A 256 24.27 -2.41 1.90
C GLY A 256 23.08 -1.59 2.42
N LEU A 257 23.36 -0.48 3.12
CA LEU A 257 22.39 0.46 3.68
C LEU A 257 21.44 -0.15 4.74
N VAL A 258 21.83 -1.27 5.34
CA VAL A 258 21.06 -1.96 6.38
C VAL A 258 21.08 -1.14 7.67
N ASP A 259 19.98 -1.11 8.41
CA ASP A 259 19.93 -0.45 9.71
C ASP A 259 20.93 -1.10 10.69
N LYS A 260 21.86 -0.30 11.21
CA LYS A 260 22.87 -0.79 12.15
C LYS A 260 22.26 -1.25 13.48
N ASP A 261 21.18 -0.59 13.91
CA ASP A 261 20.39 -0.97 15.07
C ASP A 261 18.89 -0.79 14.79
N ILE A 262 18.19 -1.91 14.54
CA ILE A 262 16.74 -1.94 14.27
C ILE A 262 15.93 -1.28 15.40
N ARG A 263 16.42 -1.31 16.65
CA ARG A 263 15.70 -0.70 17.78
C ARG A 263 15.63 0.82 17.67
N LYS A 264 16.59 1.45 16.99
CA LYS A 264 16.59 2.90 16.73
C LYS A 264 15.62 3.30 15.62
N VAL A 265 15.20 2.35 14.79
CA VAL A 265 14.21 2.57 13.73
C VAL A 265 12.80 2.62 14.30
N LEU A 266 12.49 1.70 15.23
CA LEU A 266 11.18 1.56 15.83
C LEU A 266 11.00 2.59 16.94
N VAL A 267 10.99 3.88 16.59
CA VAL A 267 10.82 5.00 17.53
C VAL A 267 9.72 5.96 17.06
N GLY A 268 9.15 6.73 17.99
CA GLY A 268 8.13 7.74 17.68
C GLY A 268 8.64 8.98 16.95
N GLY A 269 9.96 9.19 16.94
CA GLY A 269 10.63 10.33 16.34
C GLY A 269 10.57 11.62 17.15
N LYS A 270 11.32 12.62 16.70
CA LYS A 270 11.25 14.00 17.15
C LYS A 270 10.56 14.85 16.09
N LEU A 271 9.70 15.77 16.53
CA LEU A 271 9.06 16.72 15.62
C LEU A 271 10.09 17.74 15.10
N THR A 272 9.98 18.13 13.83
CA THR A 272 10.79 19.22 13.24
C THR A 272 10.55 20.56 13.94
N GLU A 273 11.50 21.49 13.76
CA GLU A 273 11.61 22.72 14.57
C GLU A 273 10.47 23.75 14.34
N ASP A 274 9.70 23.65 13.25
CA ASP A 274 8.69 24.66 12.83
C ASP A 274 7.44 24.72 13.75
N GLY A 275 7.34 23.85 14.77
CA GLY A 275 6.31 23.82 15.81
C GLY A 275 4.85 23.58 15.37
N ARG A 276 4.55 23.55 14.06
CA ARG A 276 3.21 23.34 13.48
C ARG A 276 2.90 21.86 13.43
N ARG A 277 2.41 21.34 14.56
CA ARG A 277 2.02 19.93 14.67
C ARG A 277 0.89 19.58 13.69
N PRO A 278 0.99 18.43 12.99
CA PRO A 278 -0.19 17.82 12.36
C PRO A 278 -1.32 17.69 13.40
N TYR A 279 -2.46 18.29 13.11
CA TYR A 279 -3.58 18.41 14.06
C TYR A 279 -4.05 17.03 14.53
N ARG A 280 -4.18 16.79 15.84
CA ARG A 280 -4.56 15.48 16.43
C ARG A 280 -3.62 14.30 16.08
N ALA A 281 -2.31 14.51 15.97
CA ALA A 281 -1.38 13.44 16.32
C ALA A 281 -1.59 13.09 17.82
N ARG A 282 -2.59 12.24 18.11
CA ARG A 282 -2.90 11.82 19.49
C ARG A 282 -1.62 11.19 20.04
N ARG A 283 -1.29 11.50 21.30
CA ARG A 283 -0.11 10.95 22.00
C ARG A 283 -0.02 9.40 21.98
N ASN A 284 -1.12 8.71 21.64
CA ASN A 284 -1.28 7.25 21.64
C ASN A 284 -1.48 6.63 20.23
N ASP A 285 -0.95 7.22 19.16
CA ASP A 285 -0.67 6.40 17.97
C ASP A 285 0.40 5.39 18.39
N ASP A 286 0.07 4.11 18.51
CA ASP A 286 1.02 3.05 18.88
C ASP A 286 2.11 2.95 17.81
N TYR A 287 3.21 3.68 18.00
CA TYR A 287 4.31 3.84 17.05
C TYR A 287 5.08 2.53 16.77
N TYR A 288 4.91 1.53 17.64
CA TYR A 288 5.71 0.30 17.67
C TYR A 288 5.01 -0.91 17.02
N ARG A 289 3.79 -0.74 16.52
CA ARG A 289 3.02 -1.83 15.91
C ARG A 289 2.61 -1.41 14.51
N MET A 290 2.73 -2.33 13.54
CA MET A 290 2.02 -2.19 12.25
C MET A 290 0.63 -1.66 12.57
N PRO A 291 0.24 -0.47 12.06
CA PRO A 291 -0.90 0.24 12.58
C PRO A 291 -2.10 -0.69 12.51
N ARG A 292 -2.56 -1.16 13.68
CA ARG A 292 -3.81 -1.91 13.75
C ARG A 292 -4.82 -0.96 13.17
N SER A 293 -5.38 -1.34 12.02
CA SER A 293 -6.36 -0.55 11.28
C SER A 293 -7.43 -0.12 12.28
N ARG A 294 -7.39 1.16 12.66
CA ARG A 294 -8.34 1.71 13.60
C ARG A 294 -9.73 1.45 13.06
N PRO A 295 -10.70 1.05 13.91
CA PRO A 295 -12.07 0.92 13.48
C PRO A 295 -12.52 2.23 12.84
N ILE A 296 -12.99 2.17 11.60
CA ILE A 296 -13.58 3.32 10.93
C ILE A 296 -15.00 3.55 11.46
N SER A 297 -15.43 4.81 11.47
CA SER A 297 -16.82 5.11 11.85
C SER A 297 -17.82 4.51 10.84
N ARG A 298 -19.06 4.22 11.27
CA ARG A 298 -20.11 3.73 10.36
C ARG A 298 -20.34 4.65 9.15
N ARG A 299 -20.27 5.97 9.37
CA ARG A 299 -20.37 6.98 8.29
C ARG A 299 -19.26 6.79 7.27
N GLN A 300 -18.03 6.62 7.75
CA GLN A 300 -16.86 6.44 6.89
C GLN A 300 -16.91 5.11 6.13
N GLN A 301 -17.37 4.04 6.77
CA GLN A 301 -17.60 2.75 6.12
C GLN A 301 -18.60 2.89 4.96
N LYS A 302 -19.71 3.61 5.18
CA LYS A 302 -20.70 3.89 4.14
C LYS A 302 -20.12 4.70 2.97
N LEU A 303 -19.30 5.72 3.24
CA LEU A 303 -18.67 6.50 2.18
C LEU A 303 -17.73 5.64 1.32
N ARG A 304 -16.92 4.80 1.97
CA ARG A 304 -16.03 3.85 1.28
C ARG A 304 -16.78 2.83 0.46
N SER A 305 -17.87 2.28 0.99
CA SER A 305 -18.67 1.26 0.29
C SER A 305 -19.41 1.84 -0.93
N GLN A 306 -19.65 3.14 -0.92
CA GLN A 306 -20.23 3.87 -2.06
C GLN A 306 -19.18 4.33 -3.07
N PHE A 307 -17.90 4.35 -2.69
CA PHE A 307 -16.82 4.85 -3.54
C PHE A 307 -16.65 3.95 -4.77
N LYS A 308 -17.00 4.50 -5.94
CA LYS A 308 -16.88 3.82 -7.24
C LYS A 308 -17.60 2.46 -7.32
N ARG A 309 -18.70 2.27 -6.58
CA ARG A 309 -19.49 1.02 -6.54
C ARG A 309 -20.03 0.52 -7.90
N GLU A 310 -20.07 1.38 -8.92
CA GLU A 310 -20.60 1.08 -10.25
C GLU A 310 -19.50 0.64 -11.25
N VAL A 311 -18.25 0.70 -10.82
CA VAL A 311 -17.08 0.32 -11.62
C VAL A 311 -16.65 -1.08 -11.21
N LEU A 312 -16.40 -1.93 -12.20
CA LEU A 312 -15.75 -3.22 -12.02
C LEU A 312 -14.35 -3.15 -12.61
N VAL A 313 -13.35 -3.59 -11.85
CA VAL A 313 -11.99 -3.81 -12.38
C VAL A 313 -11.77 -5.30 -12.55
N VAL A 314 -11.30 -5.72 -13.73
CA VAL A 314 -10.91 -7.09 -14.03
C VAL A 314 -9.43 -7.10 -14.34
N SER A 315 -8.64 -7.89 -13.62
CA SER A 315 -7.19 -7.98 -13.86
C SER A 315 -6.74 -9.40 -14.16
N GLY A 316 -5.91 -9.52 -15.20
CA GLY A 316 -5.18 -10.75 -15.53
C GLY A 316 -3.83 -10.89 -14.80
N SER A 317 -3.41 -9.89 -14.04
CA SER A 317 -2.09 -9.89 -13.39
C SER A 317 -2.01 -10.96 -12.30
N PRO A 318 -0.93 -11.78 -12.25
CA PRO A 318 -0.73 -12.76 -11.19
C PRO A 318 -0.49 -12.11 -9.82
N TYR A 319 -0.15 -10.82 -9.79
CA TYR A 319 0.13 -10.06 -8.56
C TYR A 319 -1.10 -9.34 -8.00
N HIS A 320 -2.19 -9.27 -8.75
CA HIS A 320 -3.42 -8.67 -8.26
C HIS A 320 -4.38 -9.76 -7.79
N LYS A 321 -4.40 -10.03 -6.48
CA LYS A 321 -5.29 -11.03 -5.88
C LYS A 321 -6.57 -10.39 -5.35
N ALA A 322 -7.72 -10.92 -5.75
CA ALA A 322 -9.01 -10.43 -5.28
C ALA A 322 -9.21 -10.76 -3.79
N GLU A 323 -8.69 -11.92 -3.35
CA GLU A 323 -8.71 -12.31 -1.94
C GLU A 323 -7.94 -11.30 -1.06
N GLU A 324 -6.72 -10.92 -1.46
CA GLU A 324 -5.89 -9.95 -0.72
C GLU A 324 -6.62 -8.61 -0.59
N LEU A 325 -7.22 -8.15 -1.69
CA LEU A 325 -7.92 -6.89 -1.75
C LEU A 325 -9.16 -6.90 -0.85
N CYS A 326 -9.94 -7.98 -0.82
CA CYS A 326 -11.13 -8.08 0.03
C CYS A 326 -10.80 -8.24 1.53
N GLN A 327 -9.79 -9.05 1.86
CA GLN A 327 -9.42 -9.32 3.24
C GLN A 327 -8.65 -8.16 3.89
N SER A 328 -8.04 -7.30 3.07
CA SER A 328 -7.35 -6.11 3.55
C SER A 328 -8.33 -5.15 4.24
N ARG A 329 -7.99 -4.76 5.48
CA ARG A 329 -8.80 -3.79 6.22
C ARG A 329 -8.70 -2.38 5.64
N THR A 330 -7.63 -2.09 4.92
CA THR A 330 -7.26 -0.76 4.46
C THR A 330 -7.40 -0.60 2.95
N SER A 331 -7.72 -1.66 2.21
CA SER A 331 -8.08 -1.54 0.80
C SER A 331 -9.39 -0.76 0.62
N VAL A 332 -9.42 0.14 -0.35
CA VAL A 332 -10.61 0.90 -0.72
C VAL A 332 -10.59 1.19 -2.22
N GLY A 333 -11.65 0.85 -2.93
CA GLY A 333 -11.78 1.11 -4.36
C GLY A 333 -13.00 0.41 -4.96
N PRO A 334 -13.07 0.36 -6.30
CA PRO A 334 -14.09 -0.39 -7.03
C PRO A 334 -14.16 -1.88 -6.65
N ASP A 335 -15.21 -2.56 -7.10
CA ASP A 335 -15.28 -4.02 -7.02
C ASP A 335 -14.26 -4.64 -7.99
N PHE A 336 -13.72 -5.81 -7.65
CA PHE A 336 -12.51 -6.34 -8.30
C PHE A 336 -12.62 -7.83 -8.67
N VAL A 337 -12.22 -8.19 -9.88
CA VAL A 337 -12.05 -9.57 -10.34
C VAL A 337 -10.58 -9.82 -10.58
N SER A 338 -10.06 -10.93 -10.05
CA SER A 338 -8.77 -11.47 -10.44
C SER A 338 -8.98 -12.76 -11.22
N LEU A 339 -8.52 -12.75 -12.46
CA LEU A 339 -8.48 -13.96 -13.30
C LEU A 339 -7.38 -14.92 -12.83
N SER A 340 -6.43 -14.45 -12.03
CA SER A 340 -5.29 -15.25 -11.56
C SER A 340 -5.60 -16.13 -10.36
N ASP A 341 -6.58 -15.76 -9.53
CA ASP A 341 -7.08 -16.58 -8.42
C ASP A 341 -8.53 -17.06 -8.64
N ASN A 342 -9.16 -16.66 -9.75
CA ASN A 342 -10.55 -16.96 -10.11
C ASN A 342 -11.56 -16.51 -9.05
N LEU A 343 -11.34 -15.32 -8.48
CA LEU A 343 -12.21 -14.74 -7.46
C LEU A 343 -12.70 -13.35 -7.85
N PHE A 344 -13.90 -13.05 -7.36
CA PHE A 344 -14.53 -11.74 -7.34
C PHE A 344 -14.53 -11.22 -5.89
N CYS A 345 -14.15 -9.96 -5.73
CA CYS A 345 -14.19 -9.24 -4.48
C CYS A 345 -15.28 -8.17 -4.54
N ASP A 346 -16.34 -8.38 -3.75
CA ASP A 346 -17.33 -7.36 -3.44
C ASP A 346 -16.73 -6.43 -2.39
N MET A 347 -16.26 -5.26 -2.79
CA MET A 347 -15.64 -4.27 -1.91
C MET A 347 -16.65 -3.53 -1.04
N GLU A 348 -17.93 -3.54 -1.39
CA GLU A 348 -18.99 -2.94 -0.59
C GLU A 348 -19.19 -3.71 0.72
N HIS A 349 -19.25 -5.05 0.62
CA HIS A 349 -19.44 -5.95 1.77
C HIS A 349 -18.14 -6.59 2.25
N ARG A 350 -17.04 -6.44 1.49
CA ARG A 350 -15.75 -7.12 1.68
C ARG A 350 -15.88 -8.63 1.71
N GLU A 351 -16.62 -9.15 0.74
CA GLU A 351 -16.86 -10.57 0.59
C GLU A 351 -16.23 -11.10 -0.69
N VAL A 352 -15.58 -12.25 -0.56
CA VAL A 352 -14.99 -12.98 -1.68
C VAL A 352 -16.01 -13.99 -2.20
N TRP A 353 -16.14 -14.03 -3.52
CA TRP A 353 -17.00 -14.93 -4.27
C TRP A 353 -16.20 -15.61 -5.39
N PRO A 354 -16.49 -16.89 -5.71
CA PRO A 354 -15.86 -17.55 -6.85
C PRO A 354 -16.36 -16.96 -8.17
N LEU A 355 -15.54 -17.03 -9.21
CA LEU A 355 -16.01 -16.80 -10.58
C LEU A 355 -16.84 -17.99 -11.06
N CYS A 356 -17.87 -17.70 -11.87
CA CYS A 356 -18.68 -18.74 -12.46
C CYS A 356 -17.86 -19.54 -13.47
N ASN A 357 -18.04 -20.86 -13.45
CA ASN A 357 -17.46 -21.74 -14.45
C ASN A 357 -18.47 -22.84 -14.80
N ASN A 358 -18.38 -23.35 -16.03
CA ASN A 358 -19.37 -24.27 -16.60
C ASN A 358 -19.48 -25.65 -15.90
N GLY A 359 -18.83 -25.87 -14.75
CA GLY A 359 -18.81 -27.16 -14.06
C GLY A 359 -18.81 -27.15 -12.52
N THR A 360 -18.42 -26.08 -11.82
CA THR A 360 -18.30 -26.11 -10.34
C THR A 360 -19.04 -25.00 -9.60
N ALA A 361 -19.18 -23.82 -10.19
CA ALA A 361 -19.90 -22.70 -9.57
C ALA A 361 -20.85 -22.09 -10.60
N THR A 362 -22.13 -22.48 -10.52
CA THR A 362 -23.22 -21.97 -11.39
C THR A 362 -24.22 -21.11 -10.63
N HIS A 363 -24.14 -21.10 -9.29
CA HIS A 363 -24.98 -20.32 -8.39
C HIS A 363 -24.11 -19.75 -7.25
N GLY A 364 -24.35 -18.50 -6.83
CA GLY A 364 -23.49 -17.86 -5.82
C GLY A 364 -22.09 -17.57 -6.33
N CYS A 365 -21.97 -17.17 -7.60
CA CYS A 365 -20.71 -16.87 -8.26
C CYS A 365 -20.83 -15.60 -9.10
N PHE A 366 -19.69 -15.00 -9.45
CA PHE A 366 -19.65 -13.84 -10.34
C PHE A 366 -19.35 -14.25 -11.77
N ASP A 367 -20.22 -13.87 -12.71
CA ASP A 367 -20.04 -14.08 -14.13
C ASP A 367 -19.32 -12.88 -14.74
N VAL A 368 -18.12 -13.10 -15.27
CA VAL A 368 -17.27 -12.03 -15.83
C VAL A 368 -17.80 -11.53 -17.17
N GLU A 369 -18.39 -12.41 -17.99
CA GLU A 369 -18.87 -12.07 -19.33
C GLU A 369 -20.18 -11.27 -19.22
N GLU A 370 -21.11 -11.75 -18.41
CA GLU A 370 -22.36 -11.06 -18.14
C GLU A 370 -22.20 -9.89 -17.16
N ARG A 371 -21.08 -9.84 -16.42
CA ARG A 371 -20.75 -8.80 -15.43
C ARG A 371 -21.77 -8.74 -14.30
N THR A 372 -22.28 -9.90 -13.88
CA THR A 372 -23.33 -10.01 -12.85
C THR A 372 -23.08 -11.14 -11.87
N MET A 373 -23.64 -11.01 -10.66
CA MET A 373 -23.72 -12.13 -9.71
C MET A 373 -24.84 -13.09 -10.10
N LYS A 374 -24.51 -14.36 -10.31
CA LYS A 374 -25.47 -15.43 -10.57
C LYS A 374 -26.14 -15.89 -9.28
N GLY A 375 -27.47 -15.99 -9.33
CA GLY A 375 -28.27 -16.38 -8.15
C GLY A 375 -28.58 -15.22 -7.20
N GLY A 376 -28.37 -13.96 -7.56
CA GLY A 376 -28.67 -12.79 -6.71
C GLY A 376 -30.16 -12.43 -6.54
N ALA A 377 -31.11 -13.39 -6.59
CA ALA A 377 -32.52 -13.08 -6.36
C ALA A 377 -32.79 -12.59 -4.91
N ILE A 378 -33.94 -11.94 -4.63
CA ILE A 378 -34.24 -11.47 -3.26
C ILE A 378 -34.27 -12.69 -2.34
N GLY A 379 -33.44 -12.66 -1.28
CA GLY A 379 -33.36 -13.74 -0.30
C GLY A 379 -32.56 -14.96 -0.77
N ALA A 380 -31.97 -14.93 -1.96
CA ALA A 380 -31.15 -16.02 -2.43
C ALA A 380 -29.87 -16.15 -1.62
N ARG A 381 -29.54 -17.40 -1.27
CA ARG A 381 -28.40 -17.75 -0.47
C ARG A 381 -27.50 -18.70 -1.24
N ASP A 382 -26.21 -18.55 -1.01
CA ASP A 382 -25.22 -19.50 -1.47
C ASP A 382 -25.52 -20.88 -0.88
N SER A 383 -25.51 -21.92 -1.71
CA SER A 383 -25.86 -23.28 -1.31
C SER A 383 -24.84 -23.89 -0.37
N ILE A 384 -23.58 -23.42 -0.43
CA ILE A 384 -22.47 -23.94 0.36
C ILE A 384 -22.38 -23.21 1.70
N SER A 385 -22.29 -21.88 1.68
CA SER A 385 -22.07 -21.08 2.89
C SER A 385 -23.35 -20.54 3.53
N GLY A 386 -24.50 -20.62 2.85
CA GLY A 386 -25.76 -20.02 3.30
C GLY A 386 -25.76 -18.49 3.31
N ARG A 387 -24.69 -17.83 2.85
CA ARG A 387 -24.56 -16.36 2.81
C ARG A 387 -25.47 -15.76 1.75
N ALA A 388 -25.97 -14.56 1.99
CA ALA A 388 -26.82 -13.86 1.03
C ALA A 388 -26.01 -13.49 -0.21
N ILE A 389 -26.53 -13.81 -1.40
CA ILE A 389 -25.83 -13.50 -2.66
C ILE A 389 -26.09 -12.02 -3.00
N PRO A 390 -25.05 -11.18 -3.13
CA PRO A 390 -25.22 -9.78 -3.41
C PRO A 390 -25.78 -9.56 -4.83
N ARG A 391 -26.64 -8.55 -4.97
CA ARG A 391 -27.11 -8.09 -6.28
C ARG A 391 -26.09 -7.13 -6.86
N LYS A 392 -25.28 -7.61 -7.80
CA LYS A 392 -24.29 -6.80 -8.52
C LYS A 392 -24.46 -6.95 -10.02
N SER A 393 -24.37 -5.83 -10.72
CA SER A 393 -24.34 -5.73 -12.18
C SER A 393 -23.58 -4.47 -12.55
N TYR A 394 -22.64 -4.57 -13.48
CA TYR A 394 -21.75 -3.45 -13.82
C TYR A 394 -21.90 -3.01 -15.28
N ARG A 395 -22.05 -1.71 -15.46
CA ARG A 395 -22.04 -1.06 -16.79
C ARG A 395 -20.62 -0.66 -17.19
N THR A 396 -19.86 -0.17 -16.23
CA THR A 396 -18.49 0.32 -16.43
C THR A 396 -17.51 -0.76 -16.00
N VAL A 397 -16.75 -1.29 -16.95
CA VAL A 397 -15.77 -2.35 -16.71
C VAL A 397 -14.43 -1.91 -17.23
N THR A 398 -13.42 -2.09 -16.40
CA THR A 398 -12.04 -1.80 -16.72
C THR A 398 -11.23 -3.08 -16.71
N ASN A 399 -10.63 -3.42 -17.85
CA ASN A 399 -9.73 -4.56 -17.96
C ASN A 399 -8.28 -4.09 -17.83
N TRP A 400 -7.50 -4.72 -16.97
CA TRP A 400 -6.07 -4.43 -16.74
C TRP A 400 -5.19 -5.49 -17.36
#